data_AF-A0AAW3FQ21-F1
#
_entry.id   AF-A0AAW3FQ21-F1
#
_cell.length_a   1.000
_cell.length_b   1.000
_cell.length_c   1.000
_cell.angle_alpha   90.00
_cell.angle_beta   90.00
_cell.angle_gamma   90.00
#
_symmetry.space_group_name_H-M   'P 1'
#
loop_
_entity.id
_entity.type
_entity.pdbx_description
1 polymer ?
#
loop_
_entity_poly.entity_id
_entity_poly.type
_entity_poly.pdbx_seq_one_letter_code
_entity_poly.pdbx_strand_id
1 'polypeptide(L)'
;MAADLGTLKSSLRIDGDDDDELLKGYLSAATSYIEQAIGDENGVTGFYEMEGVNDLFETAVYALAGSYWYYRTSITSNTVNPVDLVVDSIIGQLRGLYNQKQDEVDDNGN
;
A
#
# COMPACT_ATOMS: atom_id res chain seq x y z
N MET A 1 -5.62 10.86 -0.79
CA MET A 1 -6.81 10.23 -0.20
C MET A 1 -6.35 8.90 0.42
N ALA A 2 -7.19 8.21 1.19
CA ALA A 2 -6.86 6.85 1.60
C ALA A 2 -7.33 5.89 0.49
N ALA A 3 -6.57 4.82 0.23
CA ALA A 3 -6.94 3.81 -0.75
C ALA A 3 -8.38 3.31 -0.52
N ASP A 4 -9.20 3.25 -1.57
CA ASP A 4 -10.64 2.99 -1.46
C ASP A 4 -11.08 1.71 -2.19
N LEU A 5 -12.19 1.14 -1.71
CA LEU A 5 -12.73 -0.12 -2.21
C LEU A 5 -13.20 -0.03 -3.68
N GLY A 6 -13.78 1.09 -4.09
CA GLY A 6 -14.29 1.27 -5.45
C GLY A 6 -13.16 1.29 -6.48
N THR A 7 -12.05 1.96 -6.16
CA THR A 7 -10.85 1.96 -7.00
C THR A 7 -10.21 0.57 -7.05
N LEU A 8 -10.10 -0.13 -5.92
CA LEU A 8 -9.62 -1.52 -5.89
C LEU A 8 -10.49 -2.42 -6.79
N LYS A 9 -11.82 -2.40 -6.62
CA LYS A 9 -12.76 -3.16 -7.45
C LYS A 9 -12.61 -2.83 -8.94
N SER A 10 -12.49 -1.54 -9.28
CA SER A 10 -12.28 -1.09 -10.65
C SER A 10 -10.97 -1.63 -11.25
N SER A 11 -9.88 -1.61 -10.49
CA SER A 11 -8.58 -2.15 -10.93
C SER A 11 -8.61 -3.66 -11.17
N LEU A 12 -9.43 -4.38 -10.40
CA LEU A 12 -9.60 -5.83 -10.49
C LEU A 12 -10.72 -6.25 -11.45
N ARG A 13 -11.46 -5.29 -12.03
CA ARG A 13 -12.65 -5.51 -12.87
C ARG A 13 -13.75 -6.31 -12.16
N ILE A 14 -14.04 -5.93 -10.92
CA ILE A 14 -15.11 -6.51 -10.09
C ILE A 14 -16.28 -5.54 -10.06
N ASP A 15 -17.42 -5.94 -10.65
CA ASP A 15 -18.61 -5.09 -10.78
C ASP A 15 -19.67 -5.34 -9.68
N GLY A 16 -19.54 -6.42 -8.90
CA GLY A 16 -20.50 -6.83 -7.86
C GLY A 16 -19.98 -6.67 -6.43
N ASP A 17 -20.86 -6.92 -5.44
CA ASP A 17 -20.62 -6.52 -4.04
C ASP A 17 -20.49 -7.73 -3.08
N ASP A 18 -20.63 -8.95 -3.61
CA ASP A 18 -20.62 -10.19 -2.83
C ASP A 18 -19.33 -10.38 -2.01
N ASP A 19 -18.21 -9.86 -2.53
CA ASP A 19 -16.87 -9.98 -1.94
C ASP A 19 -16.41 -8.70 -1.21
N ASP A 20 -17.27 -7.70 -1.00
CA ASP A 20 -16.88 -6.39 -0.45
C ASP A 20 -16.20 -6.49 0.92
N GLU A 21 -16.69 -7.33 1.84
CA GLU A 21 -16.05 -7.54 3.15
C GLU A 21 -14.64 -8.12 3.02
N LEU A 22 -14.47 -9.09 2.12
CA LEU A 22 -13.16 -9.71 1.88
C LEU A 22 -12.18 -8.71 1.26
N LEU A 23 -12.63 -7.95 0.26
CA LEU A 23 -11.82 -6.93 -0.41
C LEU A 23 -11.43 -5.79 0.55
N LYS A 24 -12.33 -5.38 1.45
CA LYS A 24 -12.00 -4.44 2.54
C LYS A 24 -10.92 -4.99 3.46
N GLY A 25 -10.98 -6.29 3.78
CA GLY A 25 -9.95 -6.97 4.56
C GLY A 25 -8.58 -6.94 3.86
N TYR A 26 -8.53 -7.24 2.57
CA TYR A 26 -7.29 -7.17 1.78
C TYR A 26 -6.75 -5.75 1.65
N LEU A 27 -7.63 -4.77 1.45
CA LEU A 27 -7.24 -3.37 1.39
C LEU A 27 -6.62 -2.93 2.71
N SER A 28 -7.28 -3.22 3.84
CA SER A 28 -6.77 -2.89 5.18
C SER A 28 -5.44 -3.58 5.47
N ALA A 29 -5.30 -4.88 5.15
CA ALA A 29 -4.07 -5.62 5.37
C ALA A 29 -2.91 -5.06 4.52
N ALA A 30 -3.19 -4.73 3.25
CA ALA A 30 -2.20 -4.14 2.35
C ALA A 30 -1.76 -2.76 2.85
N THR A 31 -2.70 -1.87 3.21
CA THR A 31 -2.40 -0.56 3.81
C THR A 31 -1.47 -0.71 5.02
N SER A 32 -1.84 -1.53 6.00
CA SER A 32 -1.03 -1.71 7.20
C SER A 32 0.35 -2.31 6.91
N TYR A 33 0.46 -3.20 5.92
CA TYR A 33 1.75 -3.76 5.52
C TYR A 33 2.67 -2.68 4.91
N ILE A 34 2.14 -1.88 3.99
CA ILE A 34 2.90 -0.83 3.30
C ILE A 34 3.33 0.26 4.30
N GLU A 35 2.43 0.69 5.20
CA GLU A 35 2.76 1.67 6.26
C GLU A 35 3.89 1.15 7.17
N GLN A 36 3.75 -0.07 7.70
CA GLN A 36 4.78 -0.69 8.54
C GLN A 36 6.11 -0.86 7.81
N ALA A 37 6.05 -1.08 6.49
CA ALA A 37 7.26 -1.16 5.70
C ALA A 37 7.94 0.22 5.59
N ILE A 38 7.20 1.32 5.49
CA ILE A 38 7.76 2.66 5.26
C ILE A 38 8.14 3.37 6.55
N GLY A 39 7.19 3.51 7.48
CA GLY A 39 7.31 4.30 8.71
C GLY A 39 5.94 4.57 9.34
N ASP A 40 5.87 4.72 10.65
CA ASP A 40 4.59 4.98 11.36
C ASP A 40 4.08 6.40 11.09
N GLU A 41 2.77 6.59 10.92
CA GLU A 41 2.14 7.91 10.73
C GLU A 41 2.45 8.90 11.87
N ASN A 42 2.72 8.37 13.07
CA ASN A 42 3.08 9.18 14.23
C ASN A 42 4.46 9.86 14.11
N GLY A 43 5.36 9.38 13.26
CA GLY A 43 6.69 9.99 13.10
C GLY A 43 6.67 11.18 12.14
N VAL A 44 5.85 11.12 11.08
CA VAL A 44 5.63 12.24 10.15
C VAL A 44 4.13 12.34 9.86
N THR A 45 3.42 13.16 10.64
CA THR A 45 1.97 13.32 10.50
C THR A 45 1.61 13.81 9.10
N GLY A 46 0.66 13.13 8.46
CA GLY A 46 0.16 13.49 7.13
C GLY A 46 1.09 13.10 5.98
N PHE A 47 2.12 12.26 6.23
CA PHE A 47 3.07 11.83 5.21
C PHE A 47 2.37 11.17 4.01
N TYR A 48 1.44 10.26 4.28
CA TYR A 48 0.76 9.47 3.24
C TYR A 48 -0.22 10.29 2.39
N GLU A 49 -0.58 11.49 2.84
CA GLU A 49 -1.44 12.45 2.16
C GLU A 49 -0.66 13.46 1.30
N MET A 50 0.67 13.51 1.41
CA MET A 50 1.49 14.46 0.65
C MET A 50 1.41 14.22 -0.87
N GLU A 51 1.45 15.31 -1.64
CA GLU A 51 1.54 15.26 -3.11
C GLU A 51 2.79 14.47 -3.53
N GLY A 52 2.62 13.54 -4.47
CA GLY A 52 3.69 12.64 -4.92
C GLY A 52 3.95 11.42 -4.01
N VAL A 53 3.60 11.48 -2.72
CA VAL A 53 3.61 10.30 -1.83
C VAL A 53 2.33 9.50 -1.99
N ASN A 54 1.19 10.19 -2.00
CA ASN A 54 -0.13 9.57 -1.99
C ASN A 54 -0.33 8.61 -3.17
N ASP A 55 -0.01 9.04 -4.40
CA ASP A 55 -0.18 8.22 -5.61
C ASP A 55 0.68 6.96 -5.58
N LEU A 56 1.92 7.07 -5.12
CA LEU A 56 2.83 5.93 -4.98
C LEU A 56 2.33 4.97 -3.91
N PHE A 57 1.91 5.50 -2.76
CA PHE A 57 1.37 4.73 -1.66
C PHE A 57 0.12 3.96 -2.07
N GLU A 58 -0.88 4.63 -2.65
CA GLU A 58 -2.12 3.99 -3.13
C GLU A 58 -1.82 2.92 -4.19
N THR A 59 -0.89 3.20 -5.12
CA THR A 59 -0.47 2.22 -6.13
C THR A 59 0.10 0.94 -5.51
N ALA A 60 0.97 1.07 -4.50
CA ALA A 60 1.53 -0.08 -3.80
C ALA A 60 0.45 -0.86 -3.03
N VAL A 61 -0.46 -0.15 -2.36
CA VAL A 61 -1.59 -0.75 -1.63
C VAL A 61 -2.49 -1.54 -2.58
N TYR A 62 -2.92 -0.97 -3.70
CA TYR A 62 -3.77 -1.66 -4.67
C TYR A 62 -3.07 -2.87 -5.30
N ALA A 63 -1.78 -2.75 -5.63
CA ALA A 63 -1.00 -3.87 -6.17
C ALA A 63 -0.92 -5.05 -5.18
N LEU A 64 -0.68 -4.76 -3.90
CA LEU A 64 -0.60 -5.78 -2.86
C LEU A 64 -1.99 -6.38 -2.54
N ALA A 65 -3.02 -5.56 -2.40
CA ALA A 65 -4.39 -6.02 -2.19
C ALA A 65 -4.89 -6.89 -3.35
N GLY A 66 -4.59 -6.50 -4.59
CA GLY A 66 -4.88 -7.31 -5.78
C GLY A 66 -4.13 -8.64 -5.79
N SER A 67 -2.90 -8.66 -5.28
CA SER A 67 -2.14 -9.90 -5.12
C SER A 67 -2.81 -10.86 -4.12
N TYR A 68 -3.33 -10.34 -3.00
CA TYR A 68 -4.12 -11.16 -2.06
C TYR A 68 -5.38 -11.74 -2.71
N TRP A 69 -6.04 -10.98 -3.60
CA TRP A 69 -7.19 -11.45 -4.35
C TRP A 69 -6.87 -12.58 -5.34
N TYR A 70 -5.77 -12.46 -6.09
CA TYR A 70 -5.40 -13.46 -7.09
C TYR A 70 -4.73 -14.71 -6.49
N TYR A 71 -4.01 -14.57 -5.37
CA TYR A 71 -3.18 -15.61 -4.77
C TYR A 71 -3.63 -15.96 -3.34
N ARG A 72 -4.87 -16.41 -3.19
CA ARG A 72 -5.51 -16.69 -1.88
C ARG A 72 -5.00 -17.93 -1.15
N THR A 73 -4.12 -18.71 -1.77
CA THR A 73 -3.58 -19.95 -1.21
C THR A 73 -2.06 -19.91 -1.23
N SER A 74 -1.43 -20.42 -0.16
CA SER A 74 0.04 -20.46 -0.04
C SER A 74 0.71 -21.44 -1.02
N ILE A 75 -0.07 -22.28 -1.71
CA ILE A 75 0.40 -23.29 -2.66
C ILE A 75 -0.45 -23.17 -3.92
N THR A 76 0.14 -22.67 -5.00
CA THR A 76 -0.47 -22.70 -6.33
C THR A 76 0.34 -23.61 -7.24
N SER A 77 -0.32 -24.36 -8.12
CA SER A 77 0.33 -25.30 -9.05
C SER A 77 1.18 -24.61 -10.12
N ASN A 78 1.03 -23.29 -10.26
CA ASN A 78 1.75 -22.45 -11.21
C ASN A 78 2.82 -21.63 -10.48
N THR A 79 3.90 -21.30 -11.18
CA THR A 79 4.92 -20.39 -10.67
C THR A 79 4.29 -19.02 -10.42
N VAL A 80 4.08 -18.66 -9.14
CA VAL A 80 3.72 -17.29 -8.77
C VAL A 80 4.97 -16.46 -9.02
N ASN A 81 4.95 -15.56 -9.99
CA ASN A 81 5.93 -14.49 -10.05
C ASN A 81 5.58 -13.57 -8.89
N PRO A 82 6.44 -13.43 -7.86
CA PRO A 82 6.14 -12.50 -6.80
C PRO A 82 5.94 -11.11 -7.42
N VAL A 83 4.89 -10.41 -6.98
CA VAL A 83 4.66 -8.99 -7.29
C VAL A 83 5.70 -8.12 -6.54
N ASP A 84 6.85 -8.70 -6.18
CA ASP A 84 7.88 -8.12 -5.33
C ASP A 84 8.54 -6.91 -5.99
N LEU A 85 8.85 -6.93 -7.29
CA LEU A 85 9.70 -5.86 -7.85
C LEU A 85 9.05 -4.47 -7.87
N VAL A 86 7.73 -4.39 -8.11
CA VAL A 86 7.03 -3.09 -8.20
C VAL A 86 6.72 -2.55 -6.82
N VAL A 87 6.19 -3.40 -5.94
CA VAL A 87 5.83 -3.00 -4.57
C VAL A 87 7.10 -2.68 -3.76
N ASP A 88 8.14 -3.50 -3.84
CA ASP A 88 9.40 -3.26 -3.12
C ASP A 88 10.10 -1.98 -3.59
N SER A 89 10.08 -1.72 -4.90
CA SER A 89 10.67 -0.49 -5.45
C SER A 89 9.94 0.76 -4.96
N ILE A 90 8.60 0.71 -4.90
CA ILE A 90 7.80 1.82 -4.38
C ILE A 90 8.03 2.00 -2.87
N ILE A 91 8.00 0.91 -2.09
CA ILE A 91 8.32 0.96 -0.65
C ILE A 91 9.70 1.59 -0.42
N GLY A 92 10.71 1.19 -1.20
CA GLY A 92 12.05 1.75 -1.10
C GLY A 92 12.12 3.26 -1.37
N GLN A 93 11.40 3.74 -2.39
CA GLN A 93 11.28 5.16 -2.68
C GLN A 93 10.58 5.92 -1.54
N LEU A 94 9.47 5.39 -1.05
CA LEU A 94 8.69 5.98 0.03
C LEU A 94 9.45 6.02 1.36
N ARG A 95 10.21 4.98 1.69
CA ARG A 95 11.14 4.97 2.84
C ARG A 95 12.15 6.12 2.76
N GLY A 96 12.73 6.35 1.59
CA GLY A 96 13.69 7.44 1.38
C GLY A 96 13.06 8.81 1.66
N LEU A 97 11.85 9.04 1.14
CA LEU A 97 11.10 10.27 1.36
C LEU A 97 10.69 10.43 2.83
N TYR A 98 10.24 9.35 3.47
CA TYR A 98 9.84 9.35 4.88
C TYR A 98 11.00 9.73 5.78
N ASN A 99 12.17 9.09 5.61
CA ASN A 99 13.36 9.39 6.41
C ASN A 99 13.79 10.86 6.25
N GLN A 100 13.79 11.38 5.01
CA GLN A 100 14.11 12.79 4.78
C GLN A 100 13.14 13.72 5.53
N LYS A 101 11.84 13.41 5.52
CA LYS A 101 10.84 14.23 6.22
C LYS A 101 10.94 14.11 7.73
N GLN A 102 11.27 12.93 8.23
CA GLN A 102 11.49 12.71 9.66
C GLN A 102 12.69 13.52 10.15
N ASP A 103 13.81 13.50 9.43
CA ASP A 103 14.99 14.30 9.74
C ASP A 103 14.65 15.82 9.76
N GLU A 104 13.84 16.30 8.81
CA GLU A 104 13.35 17.69 8.77
C GLU A 104 12.47 18.05 9.99
N VAL A 105 11.67 17.11 10.51
CA VAL A 105 10.84 17.32 11.70
C VAL A 105 11.71 17.35 12.96
N ASP A 106 12.66 16.43 13.08
CA ASP A 106 13.56 16.31 14.22
C ASP A 106 14.50 17.52 14.34
N ASP A 107 15.04 18.02 13.21
CA ASP A 107 15.92 19.21 13.18
C ASP A 107 15.16 20.52 13.51
N ASN A 108 13.87 20.61 13.17
CA ASN A 108 13.03 21.78 13.49
C ASN A 108 12.46 21.76 14.92
N GLY A 109 12.60 20.64 15.65
CA GLY A 109 12.12 20.45 17.02
C GLY A 109 13.09 20.92 18.11
N ASN A 110 14.26 21.46 17.74
CA ASN A 110 15.33 21.93 18.65
C ASN A 110 15.61 23.44 18.51
#